data_AF-A0A9P0BGJ8-F1
#
_entry.id   AF-A0A9P0BGJ8-F1
#
_cell.length_a   1.000
_cell.length_b   1.000
_cell.length_c   1.000
_cell.angle_alpha   90.00
_cell.angle_beta   90.00
_cell.angle_gamma   90.00
#
_symmetry.space_group_name_H-M   'P 1'
#
loop_
_entity.id
_entity.type
_entity.pdbx_description
1 polymer ?
#
loop_
_entity_poly.entity_id
_entity_poly.type
_entity_poly.pdbx_seq_one_letter_code
_entity_poly.pdbx_strand_id
1 'polypeptide(L)'
;MTSKTSKKTDVRLLNLSLQIENDYITMFPDSNSLYNKWDEFFNKLKKCCTADEKTEKLLLNISEDITEDSKNAIQITALSSLFPPKGRSKIIKSHWKPTSIECQESIISHVQFDKVENNLDKSLQDED
;
A
#
# COMPACT_ATOMS: atom_id res chain seq x y z
N MET A 1 -4.12 35.21 -10.89
CA MET A 1 -5.31 34.58 -11.49
C MET A 1 -5.13 33.07 -11.38
N THR A 2 -6.12 32.40 -10.80
CA THR A 2 -6.07 31.03 -10.28
C THR A 2 -6.11 29.98 -11.40
N SER A 3 -5.06 29.19 -11.54
CA SER A 3 -5.10 27.96 -12.34
C SER A 3 -5.79 26.86 -11.55
N LYS A 4 -7.08 26.65 -11.80
CA LYS A 4 -7.83 25.48 -11.34
C LYS A 4 -7.39 24.27 -12.17
N THR A 5 -6.49 23.46 -11.65
CA THR A 5 -6.20 22.13 -12.20
C THR A 5 -7.34 21.19 -11.82
N SER A 6 -8.26 20.96 -12.76
CA SER A 6 -9.28 19.93 -12.65
C SER A 6 -8.61 18.55 -12.70
N LYS A 7 -8.52 17.86 -11.55
CA LYS A 7 -8.09 16.46 -11.49
C LYS A 7 -9.20 15.62 -12.12
N LYS A 8 -8.98 15.16 -13.35
CA LYS A 8 -9.86 14.20 -14.01
C LYS A 8 -9.64 12.85 -13.34
N THR A 9 -10.45 12.53 -12.34
CA THR A 9 -10.36 11.26 -11.61
C THR A 9 -10.77 10.12 -12.55
N ASP A 10 -9.91 9.13 -12.71
CA ASP A 10 -10.20 7.94 -13.53
C ASP A 10 -11.36 7.15 -12.88
N VAL A 11 -12.44 6.97 -13.64
CA VAL A 11 -13.65 6.25 -13.20
C VAL A 11 -13.33 4.82 -12.76
N ARG A 12 -12.27 4.22 -13.31
CA ARG A 12 -11.81 2.88 -12.91
C ARG A 12 -11.28 2.87 -11.48
N LEU A 13 -10.52 3.89 -11.08
CA LEU A 13 -9.98 4.00 -9.73
C LEU A 13 -11.10 4.20 -8.69
N LEU A 14 -12.12 4.99 -9.05
CA LEU A 14 -13.30 5.19 -8.21
C LEU A 14 -14.08 3.89 -7.99
N ASN A 15 -14.18 3.06 -9.04
CA ASN A 15 -14.89 1.78 -8.98
C ASN A 15 -14.10 0.75 -8.15
N LEU A 16 -12.77 0.72 -8.29
CA LEU A 16 -11.87 -0.13 -7.49
C LEU A 16 -11.93 0.21 -6.00
N SER A 17 -11.88 1.50 -5.63
CA SER A 17 -11.98 1.91 -4.22
C SER A 17 -13.31 1.49 -3.60
N LEU A 18 -14.40 1.54 -4.37
CA LEU A 18 -15.73 1.16 -3.90
C LEU A 18 -15.87 -0.35 -3.70
N GLN A 19 -15.23 -1.16 -4.55
CA GLN A 19 -15.18 -2.62 -4.38
C GLN A 19 -14.41 -3.02 -3.12
N ILE A 20 -13.26 -2.40 -2.87
CA ILE A 20 -12.46 -2.64 -1.66
C ILE A 20 -13.27 -2.31 -0.40
N GLU A 21 -14.02 -1.21 -0.41
CA GLU A 21 -14.85 -0.80 0.72
C GLU A 21 -15.99 -1.79 0.98
N ASN A 22 -16.67 -2.25 -0.08
CA ASN A 22 -17.73 -3.25 0.03
C ASN A 22 -17.21 -4.61 0.55
N ASP A 23 -16.06 -5.05 0.07
CA ASP A 23 -15.43 -6.29 0.53
C ASP A 23 -15.05 -6.19 2.01
N TYR A 24 -14.51 -5.05 2.44
CA TYR A 24 -14.17 -4.78 3.84
C TYR A 24 -15.40 -4.84 4.75
N ILE A 25 -16.50 -4.15 4.37
CA ILE A 25 -17.75 -4.16 5.13
C ILE A 25 -18.32 -5.58 5.24
N THR A 26 -18.23 -6.36 4.16
CA THR A 26 -18.73 -7.75 4.13
C THR A 26 -17.91 -8.67 5.02
N MET A 27 -16.58 -8.54 5.00
CA MET A 27 -15.68 -9.38 5.80
C MET A 27 -15.64 -8.99 7.28
N PHE A 28 -15.87 -7.71 7.59
CA PHE A 28 -15.75 -7.17 8.94
C PHE A 28 -16.99 -6.33 9.34
N PRO A 29 -18.17 -6.96 9.47
CA PRO A 29 -19.43 -6.26 9.73
C PRO A 29 -19.48 -5.55 11.09
N ASP A 30 -18.70 -5.99 12.07
CA ASP A 30 -18.59 -5.38 13.40
C ASP A 30 -17.54 -4.25 13.47
N SER A 31 -16.84 -3.96 12.35
CA SER A 31 -15.82 -2.91 12.31
C SER A 31 -16.46 -1.54 12.02
N ASN A 32 -16.44 -0.66 13.01
CA ASN A 32 -17.08 0.66 12.91
C ASN A 32 -16.30 1.70 12.07
N SER A 33 -15.07 1.41 11.66
CA SER A 33 -14.34 2.15 10.62
C SER A 33 -13.06 1.43 10.22
N LEU A 34 -12.56 1.69 9.01
CA LEU A 34 -11.14 1.52 8.71
C LEU A 34 -10.30 2.16 9.83
N TYR A 35 -9.19 1.56 10.23
CA TYR A 35 -8.40 2.04 11.36
C TYR A 35 -7.81 3.44 11.10
N ASN A 36 -8.50 4.48 11.56
CA ASN A 36 -8.17 5.89 11.30
C ASN A 36 -7.02 6.43 12.18
N LYS A 37 -6.35 5.58 12.96
CA LYS A 37 -5.30 5.98 13.91
C LYS A 37 -3.91 5.49 13.50
N TRP A 38 -3.71 5.21 12.23
CA TRP A 38 -2.46 4.68 11.70
C TRP A 38 -1.23 5.51 12.11
N ASP A 39 -1.32 6.84 11.97
CA ASP A 39 -0.23 7.74 12.39
C ASP A 39 0.06 7.67 13.89
N GLU A 40 -0.97 7.59 14.72
CA GLU A 40 -0.80 7.49 16.18
C GLU A 40 -0.12 6.17 16.55
N PHE A 41 -0.54 5.08 15.91
CA PHE A 41 0.05 3.75 16.06
C PHE A 41 1.52 3.75 15.64
N PHE A 42 1.82 4.24 14.42
CA PHE A 42 3.17 4.24 13.88
C PHE A 42 4.13 5.08 14.73
N ASN A 43 3.68 6.26 15.19
CA ASN A 43 4.48 7.12 16.06
C ASN A 43 4.78 6.46 17.43
N LYS A 44 3.82 5.73 18.00
CA LYS A 44 4.05 4.93 19.21
C LYS A 44 5.06 3.81 18.95
N LEU A 45 4.93 3.12 17.83
CA LEU A 45 5.82 2.03 17.44
C LEU A 45 7.26 2.51 17.22
N LYS A 46 7.45 3.65 16.55
CA LYS A 46 8.77 4.29 16.37
C LYS A 46 9.44 4.65 17.71
N LYS A 47 8.67 4.99 18.75
CA LYS A 47 9.22 5.25 20.09
C LYS A 47 9.67 3.99 20.80
N CYS A 48 9.06 2.84 20.50
CA CYS A 48 9.34 1.56 21.16
C CYS A 48 10.42 0.74 20.46
N CYS A 49 10.68 1.00 19.17
CA CYS A 49 11.57 0.20 18.34
C CYS A 49 12.63 1.08 17.67
N THR A 50 13.88 0.62 17.68
CA THR A 50 14.98 1.27 16.97
C THR A 50 15.01 0.79 15.53
N ALA A 51 14.90 1.72 14.57
CA ALA A 51 15.14 1.42 13.16
C ALA A 51 16.65 1.38 12.84
N ASP A 52 16.99 0.68 11.77
CA ASP A 52 18.31 0.75 11.14
C ASP A 52 18.48 2.06 10.37
N GLU A 53 19.74 2.44 10.08
CA GLU A 53 20.08 3.70 9.41
C GLU A 53 19.36 3.87 8.06
N LYS A 54 19.18 2.78 7.32
CA LYS A 54 18.48 2.79 6.03
C LYS A 54 17.00 3.12 6.20
N THR A 55 16.33 2.54 7.19
CA THR A 55 14.91 2.79 7.47
C THR A 55 14.70 4.20 8.04
N GLU A 56 15.60 4.71 8.89
CA GLU A 56 15.52 6.11 9.34
C GLU A 56 15.68 7.09 8.17
N LYS A 57 16.62 6.86 7.25
CA LYS A 57 16.74 7.66 6.02
C LYS A 57 15.47 7.63 5.17
N LEU A 58 14.84 6.46 5.05
CA LEU A 58 13.58 6.31 4.32
C LEU A 58 12.45 7.11 5.00
N LEU A 59 12.36 7.08 6.33
CA LEU A 59 11.36 7.84 7.08
C LEU A 59 11.60 9.36 7.04
N LEU A 60 12.85 9.81 6.96
CA LEU A 60 13.21 11.21 6.79
C LEU A 60 12.79 11.77 5.42
N ASN A 61 12.62 10.91 4.42
CA ASN A 61 12.15 11.31 3.08
C ASN A 61 10.64 11.55 3.02
N ILE A 62 9.90 11.36 4.12
CA ILE A 62 8.50 11.78 4.23
C ILE A 62 8.48 13.31 4.30
N SER A 63 8.40 13.97 3.14
CA SER A 63 8.17 15.40 3.03
C SER A 63 6.68 15.73 3.05
N GLU A 64 6.32 17.00 3.19
CA GLU A 64 4.92 17.46 3.09
C GLU A 64 4.32 17.28 1.68
N ASP A 65 5.15 17.04 0.67
CA ASP A 65 4.75 16.98 -0.74
C ASP A 65 4.27 15.59 -1.21
N ILE A 66 4.32 14.56 -0.36
CA ILE A 66 3.88 13.20 -0.74
C ILE A 66 2.41 12.96 -0.41
N THR A 67 1.76 12.09 -1.18
CA THR A 67 0.37 11.69 -0.90
C THR A 67 0.28 10.85 0.38
N GLU A 68 -0.88 10.85 1.04
CA GLU A 68 -1.12 10.02 2.23
C GLU A 68 -0.86 8.52 1.95
N ASP A 69 -1.24 8.04 0.76
CA ASP A 69 -0.96 6.66 0.34
C ASP A 69 0.54 6.38 0.22
N SER A 70 1.31 7.34 -0.29
CA SER A 70 2.77 7.21 -0.40
C SER A 70 3.42 7.20 0.99
N LYS A 71 2.94 8.06 1.89
CA LYS A 71 3.36 8.09 3.29
C LYS A 71 3.06 6.76 3.99
N ASN A 72 1.85 6.23 3.82
CA ASN A 72 1.45 4.94 4.37
C ASN A 72 2.29 3.79 3.80
N ALA A 73 2.54 3.77 2.49
CA ALA A 73 3.40 2.78 1.85
C ALA A 73 4.83 2.80 2.43
N ILE A 74 5.41 3.99 2.63
CA ILE A 74 6.73 4.15 3.25
C ILE A 74 6.72 3.63 4.70
N GLN A 75 5.72 4.00 5.49
CA GLN A 75 5.59 3.57 6.88
C GLN A 75 5.39 2.05 6.99
N ILE A 76 4.57 1.45 6.12
CA ILE A 76 4.38 -0.01 6.02
C ILE A 76 5.69 -0.70 5.66
N THR A 77 6.44 -0.17 4.69
CA THR A 77 7.75 -0.71 4.31
C THR A 77 8.74 -0.67 5.47
N ALA A 78 8.70 0.38 6.29
CA ALA A 78 9.54 0.53 7.47
C ALA A 78 9.20 -0.47 8.59
N LEU A 79 7.97 -1.02 8.63
CA LEU A 79 7.57 -1.95 9.69
C LEU A 79 8.38 -3.24 9.72
N SER A 80 8.80 -3.76 8.57
CA SER A 80 9.60 -5.00 8.53
C SER A 80 10.96 -4.86 9.20
N SER A 81 11.50 -3.63 9.23
CA SER A 81 12.76 -3.29 9.90
C SER A 81 12.53 -2.92 11.37
N LEU A 82 11.43 -2.24 11.68
CA LEU A 82 11.06 -1.84 13.05
C LEU A 82 10.57 -3.03 13.90
N PHE A 83 9.89 -3.98 13.27
CA PHE A 83 9.30 -5.16 13.89
C PHE A 83 9.69 -6.44 13.14
N PRO A 84 10.98 -6.81 13.12
CA PRO A 84 11.39 -8.02 12.43
C PRO A 84 10.74 -9.24 13.10
N PRO A 85 10.33 -10.25 12.33
CA PRO A 85 9.73 -11.45 12.87
C PRO A 85 10.69 -12.11 13.86
N LYS A 86 10.34 -12.06 15.15
CA LYS A 86 11.17 -12.58 16.25
C LYS A 86 11.13 -14.11 16.33
N GLY A 87 10.13 -14.75 15.71
CA GLY A 87 9.93 -16.20 15.72
C GLY A 87 10.22 -16.86 14.38
N ARG A 88 10.55 -18.16 14.42
CA ARG A 88 10.53 -19.03 13.25
C ARG A 88 9.16 -19.69 13.16
N SER A 89 8.50 -19.59 12.03
CA SER A 89 7.28 -20.35 11.75
C SER A 89 7.67 -21.79 11.46
N LYS A 90 7.02 -22.75 12.13
CA LYS A 90 7.29 -24.17 11.92
C LYS A 90 6.46 -24.64 10.72
N ILE A 91 7.12 -24.98 9.61
CA ILE A 91 6.48 -25.59 8.46
C ILE A 91 6.79 -27.08 8.50
N ILE A 92 5.86 -27.89 9.04
CA ILE A 92 5.85 -29.36 9.04
C ILE A 92 7.14 -30.01 9.60
N LYS A 93 8.25 -29.98 8.84
CA LYS A 93 9.58 -30.52 9.21
C LYS A 93 10.71 -29.49 9.20
N SER A 94 10.48 -28.26 8.77
CA SER A 94 11.48 -27.18 8.75
C SER A 94 11.04 -25.97 9.55
N HIS A 95 12.01 -25.16 9.96
CA HIS A 95 11.76 -23.85 10.52
C HIS A 95 11.99 -22.83 9.43
N TRP A 96 10.94 -22.09 9.06
CA TRP A 96 11.04 -20.97 8.16
C TRP A 96 11.04 -19.67 8.95
N LYS A 97 11.94 -18.75 8.59
CA LYS A 97 11.95 -17.39 9.10
C LYS A 97 11.95 -16.48 7.88
N PRO A 98 10.87 -15.72 7.62
CA PRO A 98 10.90 -14.76 6.54
C PRO A 98 12.00 -13.73 6.82
N THR A 99 12.75 -13.43 5.78
CA THR A 99 13.73 -12.35 5.76
C THR A 99 13.02 -11.00 5.80
N SER A 100 13.71 -9.95 6.24
CA SER A 100 13.15 -8.59 6.21
C SER A 100 12.76 -8.17 4.79
N ILE A 101 13.46 -8.65 3.76
CA ILE A 101 13.15 -8.38 2.35
C ILE A 101 11.83 -9.05 1.95
N GLU A 102 11.67 -10.35 2.23
CA GLU A 102 10.40 -11.06 1.97
C GLU A 102 9.23 -10.38 2.70
N CYS A 103 9.45 -9.88 3.92
CA CYS A 103 8.42 -9.13 4.64
C CYS A 103 8.06 -7.80 3.94
N GLN A 104 9.05 -7.06 3.41
CA GLN A 104 8.82 -5.80 2.68
C GLN A 104 8.00 -6.04 1.41
N GLU A 105 8.37 -7.07 0.65
CA GLU A 105 7.76 -7.39 -0.65
C GLU A 105 6.38 -8.06 -0.49
N SER A 106 6.08 -8.64 0.67
CA SER A 106 4.81 -9.37 0.91
C SER A 106 3.59 -8.49 1.13
N ILE A 107 3.75 -7.23 1.55
CA ILE A 107 2.63 -6.38 1.97
C ILE A 107 2.19 -5.42 0.85
N ILE A 108 3.15 -4.87 0.09
CA ILE A 108 2.88 -3.90 -0.97
C ILE A 108 3.04 -4.60 -2.32
N SER A 109 1.93 -4.85 -3.01
CA SER A 109 1.95 -5.38 -4.37
C SER A 109 2.07 -4.23 -5.37
N HIS A 110 3.20 -4.15 -6.06
CA HIS A 110 3.37 -3.22 -7.18
C HIS A 110 2.66 -3.79 -8.41
N VAL A 111 1.54 -3.17 -8.79
CA VAL A 111 0.88 -3.50 -10.06
C VAL A 111 1.76 -2.98 -11.19
N GLN A 112 2.46 -3.89 -11.88
CA GLN A 112 3.03 -3.58 -13.18
C GLN A 112 1.89 -3.69 -14.20
N PHE A 113 1.50 -2.54 -14.75
CA PHE A 113 0.70 -2.56 -15.96
C PHE A 113 1.64 -3.00 -17.08
N ASP A 114 1.50 -4.26 -17.50
CA ASP A 114 1.98 -4.64 -18.82
C ASP A 114 1.40 -3.65 -19.81
N LYS A 115 2.22 -3.20 -20.77
CA LYS A 115 1.74 -2.40 -21.89
C LYS A 115 0.66 -3.20 -22.60
N VAL A 116 -0.59 -3.01 -22.22
CA VAL A 116 -1.74 -3.46 -22.98
C VAL A 116 -1.67 -2.63 -24.25
N GLU A 117 -0.99 -3.19 -25.26
CA GLU A 117 -1.00 -2.63 -26.60
C GLU A 117 -2.48 -2.45 -26.98
N ASN A 118 -2.81 -1.21 -27.31
CA ASN A 118 -4.13 -0.75 -27.68
C ASN A 118 -4.69 -1.63 -28.82
N ASN A 119 -5.45 -2.66 -28.49
CA ASN A 119 -6.32 -3.37 -29.42
C ASN A 119 -7.79 -2.92 -29.27
N LEU A 120 -8.03 -1.73 -28.73
CA LEU A 120 -9.30 -1.01 -28.87
C LEU A 120 -9.16 0.05 -29.97
N ASP A 121 -9.09 -0.37 -31.23
CA ASP A 121 -9.41 0.54 -32.36
C ASP A 121 -9.67 -0.21 -33.69
N LYS A 122 -10.39 -1.34 -33.66
CA LYS A 122 -10.85 -2.01 -34.90
C LYS A 122 -12.30 -2.46 -34.92
N SER A 123 -13.15 -2.02 -33.98
CA SER A 123 -14.58 -2.37 -33.99
C SER A 123 -15.51 -1.20 -34.35
N LEU A 124 -15.03 -0.19 -35.06
CA LEU A 124 -15.86 0.95 -35.53
C LEU A 124 -15.63 1.33 -37.00
N GLN A 125 -15.22 0.39 -37.84
CA GLN A 125 -15.23 0.56 -39.30
C GLN A 125 -15.81 -0.70 -39.94
N ASP A 126 -17.12 -0.88 -39.82
CA ASP A 126 -17.94 -1.76 -40.67
C ASP A 126 -19.42 -1.40 -40.41
N GLU A 127 -19.81 -0.15 -40.65
CA GLU A 127 -21.18 0.25 -40.97
C GLU A 127 -21.06 1.47 -41.89
N ASP A 128 -21.78 1.41 -43.02
CA ASP A 128 -21.86 2.29 -44.21
C ASP A 128 -20.84 2.09 -45.35
#